data_AF-A0A2S2QWE3-F1
#
_entry.id   AF-A0A2S2QWE3-F1
#
_cell.length_a   1.000
_cell.length_b   1.000
_cell.length_c   1.000
_cell.angle_alpha   90.00
_cell.angle_beta   90.00
_cell.angle_gamma   90.00
#
_symmetry.space_group_name_H-M   'P 1'
#
loop_
_entity.id
_entity.type
_entity.pdbx_description
1 polymer ?
#
loop_
_entity_poly.entity_id
_entity_poly.type
_entity_poly.pdbx_seq_one_letter_code
_entity_poly.pdbx_strand_id
1 'polypeptide(L)'
;MATPVHSPESDNVYEKAYSLVVEINSQVAQFRELLVHIGTARDSPETREKIRKLRRGCVDTCKHTSQLLIPQMRGTNLDSSLLDHPELALLFYLCQMMLRELGKCSRLVQLIPMDMTGYFENRAGPSNIGNVISQILLCKQIQPDFNQEEVCSIAKDSQDLAKLIQDMQEFLPQQDTAAEKNAALEPENSKWKRKGRRNSIYTNVSSCCCFCRPTYL
;
A
#
# COMPACT_ATOMS: atom_id res chain seq x y z
N MET A 1 -6.60 42.34 2.89
CA MET A 1 -6.35 40.91 2.69
C MET A 1 -5.23 40.52 3.63
N ALA A 2 -5.53 39.81 4.71
CA ALA A 2 -4.51 39.27 5.60
C ALA A 2 -4.02 37.97 4.98
N THR A 3 -2.72 37.89 4.66
CA THR A 3 -2.06 36.62 4.36
C THR A 3 -2.17 35.73 5.59
N PRO A 4 -2.54 34.44 5.47
CA PRO A 4 -2.48 33.55 6.60
C PRO A 4 -1.02 33.43 7.02
N VAL A 5 -0.72 33.87 8.23
CA VAL A 5 0.61 33.71 8.83
C VAL A 5 0.73 32.23 9.16
N HIS A 6 1.50 31.48 8.37
CA HIS A 6 1.90 30.13 8.76
C HIS A 6 2.65 30.23 10.10
N SER A 7 2.20 29.44 11.08
CA SER A 7 2.87 29.38 12.37
C SER A 7 4.19 28.60 12.21
N PRO A 8 5.29 29.01 12.86
CA PRO A 8 6.55 28.24 12.82
C PRO A 8 6.40 26.78 13.30
N GLU A 9 5.33 26.45 14.04
CA GLU A 9 4.98 25.06 14.39
C GLU A 9 4.49 24.24 13.18
N SER A 10 3.76 24.83 12.23
CA SER A 10 3.28 24.10 11.04
C SER A 10 4.42 23.77 10.08
N ASP A 11 5.39 24.67 9.92
CA ASP A 11 6.52 24.45 9.00
C ASP A 11 7.40 23.28 9.46
N ASN A 12 7.58 23.12 10.78
CA ASN A 12 8.30 21.97 11.37
C ASN A 12 7.57 20.64 11.09
N VAL A 13 6.23 20.63 11.09
CA VAL A 13 5.44 19.43 10.78
C VAL A 13 5.67 18.99 9.33
N TYR A 14 5.66 19.92 8.37
CA TYR A 14 5.88 19.59 6.96
C TYR A 14 7.31 19.12 6.69
N GLU A 15 8.32 19.74 7.30
CA GLU A 15 9.72 19.29 7.19
C GLU A 15 9.88 17.84 7.72
N LYS A 16 9.29 17.55 8.88
CA LYS A 16 9.28 16.19 9.43
C LYS A 16 8.52 15.22 8.53
N ALA A 17 7.37 15.60 8.01
CA ALA A 17 6.57 14.77 7.12
C ALA A 17 7.31 14.47 5.81
N TYR A 18 8.03 15.45 5.25
CA TYR A 18 8.86 15.27 4.07
C TYR A 18 9.94 14.21 4.30
N SER A 19 10.65 14.26 5.43
CA SER A 19 11.63 13.23 5.79
C SER A 19 11.01 11.84 5.86
N LEU A 20 9.80 11.71 6.43
CA LEU A 20 9.08 10.44 6.52
C LEU A 20 8.62 9.95 5.15
N VAL A 21 8.18 10.84 4.26
CA VAL A 21 7.81 10.50 2.87
C VAL A 21 9.02 9.94 2.11
N VAL A 22 10.20 10.53 2.26
CA VAL A 22 11.44 10.01 1.67
C VAL A 22 11.79 8.63 2.23
N GLU A 23 11.63 8.43 3.54
CA GLU A 23 11.83 7.14 4.19
C GLU A 23 10.87 6.07 3.65
N ILE A 24 9.57 6.37 3.55
CA ILE A 24 8.55 5.47 3.00
C ILE A 24 8.93 5.07 1.57
N ASN A 25 9.33 6.03 0.73
CA ASN A 25 9.75 5.74 -0.64
C ASN A 25 10.93 4.75 -0.69
N SER A 26 11.92 4.95 0.19
CA SER A 26 13.05 4.03 0.34
C SER A 26 12.60 2.64 0.79
N GLN A 27 11.71 2.55 1.77
CA GLN A 27 11.17 1.28 2.26
C GLN A 27 10.39 0.53 1.18
N VAL A 28 9.57 1.22 0.36
CA VAL A 28 8.86 0.62 -0.77
C VAL A 28 9.83 0.07 -1.81
N ALA A 29 10.90 0.79 -2.11
CA ALA A 29 11.94 0.32 -3.03
C ALA A 29 12.65 -0.93 -2.50
N GLN A 30 13.07 -0.92 -1.22
CA GLN A 30 13.69 -2.08 -0.57
C GLN A 30 12.74 -3.28 -0.49
N PHE A 31 11.45 -3.03 -0.26
CA PHE A 31 10.44 -4.09 -0.21
C PHE A 31 10.34 -4.80 -1.55
N ARG A 32 10.27 -4.04 -2.66
CA ARG A 32 10.28 -4.59 -4.02
C ARG A 32 11.52 -5.44 -4.30
N GLU A 33 12.69 -4.96 -3.91
CA GLU A 33 13.94 -5.68 -4.09
C GLU A 33 13.92 -7.03 -3.37
N LEU A 34 13.45 -7.06 -2.12
CA LEU A 34 13.33 -8.30 -1.36
C LEU A 34 12.29 -9.27 -1.96
N LEU A 35 11.18 -8.77 -2.51
CA LEU A 35 10.17 -9.63 -3.13
C LEU A 35 10.71 -10.42 -4.33
N VAL A 36 11.71 -9.90 -5.05
CA VAL A 36 12.36 -10.61 -6.17
C VAL A 36 13.08 -11.89 -5.71
N HIS A 37 13.46 -11.98 -4.44
CA HIS A 37 14.15 -13.16 -3.91
C HIS A 37 13.21 -14.31 -3.55
N ILE A 38 11.90 -14.08 -3.43
CA ILE A 38 10.94 -15.15 -3.13
C ILE A 38 10.95 -16.20 -4.26
N GLY A 39 11.10 -17.48 -3.90
CA GLY A 39 11.20 -18.59 -4.85
C GLY A 39 12.57 -18.78 -5.48
N THR A 40 13.58 -18.00 -5.11
CA THR A 40 14.96 -18.13 -5.59
C THR A 40 15.84 -18.88 -4.59
N ALA A 41 17.10 -19.18 -4.95
CA ALA A 41 18.07 -19.77 -4.04
C ALA A 41 18.41 -18.87 -2.81
N ARG A 42 18.03 -17.59 -2.83
CA ARG A 42 18.19 -16.67 -1.70
C ARG A 42 16.97 -16.63 -0.78
N ASP A 43 15.88 -17.28 -1.16
CA ASP A 43 14.67 -17.36 -0.35
C ASP A 43 14.92 -18.21 0.90
N SER A 44 14.70 -17.62 2.06
CA SER A 44 15.04 -18.20 3.36
C SER A 44 14.11 -17.65 4.44
N PRO A 45 13.91 -18.36 5.57
CA PRO A 45 13.10 -17.86 6.67
C PRO A 45 13.54 -16.48 7.18
N GLU A 46 14.85 -16.22 7.22
CA GLU A 46 15.43 -14.92 7.57
C GLU A 46 14.97 -13.82 6.61
N THR A 47 15.01 -14.11 5.31
CA THR A 47 14.59 -13.17 4.27
C THR A 47 13.08 -12.95 4.29
N ARG A 48 12.28 -14.01 4.50
CA ARG A 48 10.82 -13.92 4.66
C ARG A 48 10.44 -13.05 5.86
N GLU A 49 11.12 -13.21 6.99
CA GLU A 49 10.85 -12.36 8.15
C GLU A 49 11.35 -10.92 7.94
N LYS A 50 12.45 -10.70 7.22
CA LYS A 50 12.90 -9.35 6.83
C LYS A 50 11.84 -8.63 5.98
N ILE A 51 11.26 -9.33 5.00
CA ILE A 51 10.13 -8.85 4.19
C ILE A 51 8.96 -8.47 5.10
N ARG A 52 8.59 -9.36 6.03
CA ARG A 52 7.48 -9.18 6.97
C ARG A 52 7.65 -7.96 7.87
N LYS A 53 8.87 -7.75 8.41
CA LYS A 53 9.20 -6.59 9.25
C LYS A 53 9.22 -5.29 8.46
N LEU A 54 9.87 -5.28 7.30
CA LEU A 54 9.92 -4.10 6.45
C LEU A 54 8.52 -3.67 5.99
N ARG A 55 7.67 -4.63 5.62
CA ARG A 55 6.26 -4.39 5.29
C ARG A 55 5.53 -3.67 6.42
N ARG A 56 5.53 -4.25 7.62
CA ARG A 56 4.82 -3.71 8.78
C ARG A 56 5.34 -2.33 9.16
N GLY A 57 6.67 -2.16 9.21
CA GLY A 57 7.30 -0.87 9.45
C GLY A 57 6.87 0.19 8.45
N CYS A 58 6.83 -0.14 7.15
CA CYS A 58 6.38 0.79 6.13
C CYS A 58 4.91 1.20 6.27
N VAL A 59 4.02 0.24 6.54
CA VAL A 59 2.59 0.52 6.79
C VAL A 59 2.41 1.40 8.04
N ASP A 60 3.18 1.15 9.10
CA ASP A 60 3.14 1.95 10.32
C ASP A 60 3.67 3.37 10.10
N THR A 61 4.75 3.53 9.34
CA THR A 61 5.26 4.86 8.94
C THR A 61 4.23 5.60 8.08
N CYS A 62 3.53 4.95 7.16
CA CYS A 62 2.43 5.55 6.40
C CYS A 62 1.30 6.06 7.32
N LYS A 63 0.86 5.23 8.27
CA LYS A 63 -0.18 5.60 9.27
C LYS A 63 0.26 6.78 10.13
N HIS A 64 1.50 6.77 10.59
CA HIS A 64 2.04 7.87 11.39
C HIS A 64 2.07 9.17 10.58
N THR A 65 2.58 9.11 9.35
CA THR A 65 2.69 10.29 8.49
C THR A 65 1.32 10.86 8.13
N SER A 66 0.32 10.01 7.87
CA SER A 66 -1.04 10.49 7.59
C SER A 66 -1.67 11.18 8.82
N GLN A 67 -1.40 10.69 10.03
CA GLN A 67 -1.87 11.32 11.26
C GLN A 67 -1.23 12.69 11.52
N LEU A 68 -0.03 12.94 11.00
CA LEU A 68 0.62 14.26 11.06
C LEU A 68 0.03 15.24 10.03
N LEU A 69 -0.19 14.76 8.80
CA LEU A 69 -0.57 15.62 7.66
C LEU A 69 -2.07 15.94 7.60
N ILE A 70 -2.95 14.95 7.78
CA ILE A 70 -4.41 15.15 7.62
C ILE A 70 -4.96 16.29 8.49
N PRO A 71 -4.58 16.43 9.78
CA PRO A 71 -5.07 17.53 10.60
C PRO A 71 -4.70 18.92 10.07
N GLN A 72 -3.56 19.06 9.39
CA GLN A 72 -3.09 20.35 8.85
C GLN A 72 -3.94 20.82 7.65
N MET A 73 -4.60 19.89 6.96
CA MET A 73 -5.49 20.20 5.83
C MET A 73 -6.87 20.67 6.27
N ARG A 74 -7.26 20.39 7.52
CA ARG A 74 -8.57 20.76 8.05
C ARG A 74 -8.57 22.22 8.48
N GLY A 75 -8.86 23.13 7.55
CA GLY A 75 -9.01 24.56 7.82
C GLY A 75 -8.23 25.50 6.91
N THR A 76 -7.49 24.96 5.93
CA THR A 76 -6.74 25.72 4.93
C THR A 76 -7.45 25.70 3.56
N ASN A 77 -7.11 26.66 2.69
CA ASN A 77 -7.51 26.56 1.28
C ASN A 77 -6.70 25.42 0.64
N LEU A 78 -7.37 24.30 0.34
CA LEU A 78 -6.75 23.05 -0.09
C LEU A 78 -5.87 23.21 -1.32
N ASP A 79 -6.33 23.99 -2.31
CA ASP A 79 -5.60 24.18 -3.58
C ASP A 79 -4.28 24.92 -3.38
N SER A 80 -4.25 25.95 -2.55
CA SER A 80 -3.01 26.68 -2.23
C SER A 80 -2.09 25.85 -1.33
N SER A 81 -2.66 25.15 -0.35
CA SER A 81 -1.89 24.34 0.62
C SER A 81 -1.17 23.17 -0.05
N LEU A 82 -1.79 22.50 -1.04
CA LEU A 82 -1.17 21.38 -1.74
C LEU A 82 -0.05 21.80 -2.71
N LEU A 83 -0.09 23.04 -3.22
CA LEU A 83 0.97 23.58 -4.06
C LEU A 83 2.21 23.93 -3.23
N ASP A 84 1.99 24.44 -2.02
CA ASP A 84 3.07 24.84 -1.11
C ASP A 84 3.64 23.64 -0.34
N HIS A 85 2.81 22.64 -0.02
CA HIS A 85 3.16 21.46 0.79
C HIS A 85 2.68 20.16 0.13
N PRO A 86 3.52 19.54 -0.75
CA PRO A 86 3.13 18.38 -1.56
C PRO A 86 3.13 17.04 -0.80
N GLU A 87 3.51 17.00 0.47
CA GLU A 87 3.78 15.77 1.24
C GLU A 87 2.57 14.84 1.30
N LEU A 88 1.36 15.38 1.41
CA LEU A 88 0.13 14.58 1.44
C LEU A 88 -0.12 13.87 0.11
N ALA A 89 0.08 14.58 -1.00
CA ALA A 89 -0.06 13.99 -2.33
C ALA A 89 1.01 12.91 -2.57
N LEU A 90 2.25 13.17 -2.15
CA LEU A 90 3.34 12.19 -2.23
C LEU A 90 3.03 10.95 -1.40
N LEU A 91 2.59 11.12 -0.14
CA LEU A 91 2.17 10.03 0.73
C LEU A 91 1.04 9.20 0.10
N PHE A 92 0.04 9.86 -0.50
CA PHE A 92 -1.04 9.19 -1.21
C PHE A 92 -0.53 8.25 -2.32
N TYR A 93 0.36 8.74 -3.19
CA TYR A 93 0.92 7.91 -4.26
C TYR A 93 1.81 6.79 -3.72
N LEU A 94 2.58 7.03 -2.65
CA LEU A 94 3.38 5.99 -2.01
C LEU A 94 2.53 4.90 -1.37
N CYS A 95 1.43 5.25 -0.69
CA CYS A 95 0.46 4.28 -0.18
C CYS A 95 -0.14 3.42 -1.30
N GLN A 96 -0.49 4.03 -2.44
CA GLN A 96 -0.97 3.28 -3.61
C GLN A 96 0.10 2.34 -4.18
N MET A 97 1.36 2.79 -4.25
CA MET A 97 2.48 1.95 -4.67
C MET A 97 2.68 0.77 -3.73
N MET A 98 2.71 1.02 -2.42
CA MET A 98 2.88 -0.01 -1.40
C MET A 98 1.73 -1.03 -1.45
N LEU A 99 0.48 -0.57 -1.60
CA LEU A 99 -0.70 -1.44 -1.74
C LEU A 99 -0.58 -2.39 -2.94
N ARG A 100 -0.04 -1.91 -4.08
CA ARG A 100 0.25 -2.77 -5.24
C ARG A 100 1.31 -3.83 -4.92
N GLU A 101 2.36 -3.47 -4.18
CA GLU A 101 3.40 -4.43 -3.78
C GLU A 101 2.89 -5.45 -2.76
N LEU A 102 1.97 -5.07 -1.86
CA LEU A 102 1.29 -6.01 -0.96
C LEU A 102 0.50 -7.06 -1.74
N GLY A 103 -0.16 -6.68 -2.83
CA GLY A 103 -0.85 -7.60 -3.72
C GLY A 103 0.11 -8.65 -4.32
N LYS A 104 1.29 -8.22 -4.77
CA LYS A 104 2.34 -9.15 -5.27
C LYS A 104 2.88 -10.04 -4.15
N CYS A 105 3.18 -9.46 -2.99
CA CYS A 105 3.66 -10.18 -1.82
C CYS A 105 2.67 -11.28 -1.40
N SER A 106 1.38 -10.95 -1.28
CA SER A 106 0.32 -11.90 -0.94
C SER A 106 0.29 -13.07 -1.93
N ARG A 107 0.38 -12.79 -3.23
CA ARG A 107 0.37 -13.83 -4.25
C ARG A 107 1.61 -14.72 -4.19
N LEU A 108 2.79 -14.12 -4.00
CA LEU A 108 4.06 -14.85 -3.89
C LEU A 108 4.07 -15.77 -2.67
N VAL A 109 3.63 -15.29 -1.50
CA VAL A 109 3.56 -16.09 -0.27
C VAL A 109 2.60 -17.27 -0.43
N GLN A 110 1.43 -17.06 -1.07
CA GLN A 110 0.47 -18.15 -1.31
C GLN A 110 0.98 -19.20 -2.30
N LEU A 111 1.69 -18.78 -3.36
CA LEU A 111 2.19 -19.70 -4.38
C LEU A 111 3.46 -20.44 -3.96
N ILE A 112 4.29 -19.79 -3.14
CA ILE A 112 5.58 -20.30 -2.69
C ILE A 112 5.58 -20.24 -1.15
N PRO A 113 4.87 -21.19 -0.50
CA PRO A 113 4.86 -21.26 0.96
C PRO A 113 6.26 -21.57 1.48
N MET A 114 6.57 -21.08 2.67
CA MET A 114 7.83 -21.36 3.35
C MET A 114 7.56 -21.95 4.72
N ASP A 115 8.24 -23.03 5.05
CA ASP A 115 8.24 -23.54 6.41
C ASP A 115 9.08 -22.61 7.30
N MET A 116 8.41 -22.01 8.28
CA MET A 116 8.99 -21.07 9.24
C MET A 116 9.16 -21.69 10.64
N THR A 117 8.79 -22.97 10.81
CA THR A 117 8.71 -23.63 12.12
C THR A 117 10.05 -23.56 12.86
N GLY A 118 11.13 -24.02 12.22
CA GLY A 118 12.47 -23.99 12.82
C GLY A 118 12.99 -22.57 13.08
N TYR A 119 12.57 -21.58 12.29
CA TYR A 119 13.00 -20.19 12.50
C TYR A 119 12.41 -19.61 13.79
N PHE A 120 11.12 -19.83 14.03
CA PHE A 120 10.45 -19.32 15.22
C PHE A 120 10.78 -20.14 16.46
N GLU A 121 10.93 -21.47 16.37
CA GLU A 121 11.35 -22.30 17.50
C GLU A 121 12.73 -21.89 18.05
N ASN A 122 13.67 -21.57 17.16
CA ASN A 122 15.02 -21.14 17.55
C ASN A 122 15.10 -19.69 18.05
N ARG A 123 14.04 -18.87 17.85
CA ARG A 123 13.97 -17.48 18.30
C ARG A 123 12.94 -17.23 19.40
N ALA A 124 12.05 -18.17 19.66
CA ALA A 124 11.08 -18.09 20.73
C ALA A 124 11.79 -18.24 22.08
N GLY A 125 12.16 -17.11 22.69
CA GLY A 125 12.18 -17.02 24.15
C GLY A 125 10.78 -17.29 24.73
N PRO A 126 10.61 -17.35 26.06
CA PRO A 126 9.44 -17.92 26.77
C PRO A 126 8.05 -17.30 26.50
N SER A 127 7.91 -16.39 25.52
CA SER A 127 6.71 -15.66 25.14
C SER A 127 5.60 -16.48 24.45
N ASN A 128 5.70 -17.81 24.42
CA ASN A 128 4.64 -18.72 23.95
C ASN A 128 3.46 -18.87 24.92
N ILE A 129 3.28 -17.97 25.90
CA ILE A 129 2.26 -18.11 26.96
C ILE A 129 0.84 -18.22 26.40
N GLY A 130 0.52 -17.48 25.32
CA GLY A 130 -0.79 -17.59 24.65
C GLY A 130 -1.03 -18.97 24.02
N ASN A 131 0.03 -19.58 23.48
CA ASN A 131 -0.04 -20.91 22.86
C ASN A 131 -0.09 -22.02 23.93
N VAL A 132 0.65 -21.85 25.03
CA VAL A 132 0.63 -22.77 26.19
C VAL A 132 -0.75 -22.81 26.84
N ILE A 133 -1.41 -21.66 27.03
CA ILE A 133 -2.77 -21.63 27.60
C ILE A 133 -3.77 -22.33 26.68
N SER A 134 -3.67 -22.13 25.36
CA SER A 134 -4.52 -22.83 24.38
C SER A 134 -4.26 -24.34 24.34
N GLN A 135 -3.01 -24.78 24.45
CA GLN A 135 -2.63 -26.20 24.50
C GLN A 135 -3.09 -26.89 25.79
N ILE A 136 -3.04 -26.20 26.93
CA ILE A 136 -3.54 -26.69 28.22
C ILE A 136 -5.08 -26.83 28.21
N LEU A 137 -5.79 -25.89 27.57
CA LEU A 137 -7.27 -25.89 27.55
C LEU A 137 -7.86 -26.80 26.45
N LEU A 138 -7.22 -26.94 25.30
CA LEU A 138 -7.80 -27.60 24.13
C LEU A 138 -7.26 -29.01 23.85
N CYS A 139 -6.26 -29.47 24.61
CA CYS A 139 -5.61 -30.79 24.42
C CYS A 139 -5.24 -31.08 22.96
N LYS A 140 -4.97 -30.04 22.18
CA LYS A 140 -4.47 -30.10 20.81
C LYS A 140 -3.25 -29.20 20.76
N GLN A 141 -2.14 -29.74 20.29
CA GLN A 141 -1.04 -28.92 19.84
C GLN A 141 -1.55 -28.18 18.60
N ILE A 142 -2.06 -26.97 18.78
CA ILE A 142 -2.37 -26.06 17.67
C ILE A 142 -1.00 -25.72 17.08
N GLN A 143 -0.58 -26.44 16.04
CA GLN A 143 0.53 -25.99 15.22
C GLN A 143 0.07 -24.70 14.54
N PRO A 144 0.70 -23.54 14.83
CA PRO A 144 0.34 -22.30 14.16
C PRO A 144 0.67 -22.43 12.68
N ASP A 145 -0.33 -22.24 11.81
CA ASP A 145 -0.10 -22.11 10.38
C ASP A 145 0.48 -20.72 10.10
N PHE A 146 1.81 -20.61 10.20
CA PHE A 146 2.55 -19.36 9.98
C PHE A 146 2.31 -18.76 8.59
N ASN A 147 2.01 -19.60 7.60
CA ASN A 147 1.73 -19.17 6.25
C ASN A 147 0.33 -18.54 6.17
N GLN A 148 -0.67 -19.16 6.77
CA GLN A 148 -2.01 -18.57 6.89
C GLN A 148 -2.00 -17.27 7.71
N GLU A 149 -1.27 -17.24 8.83
CA GLU A 149 -1.07 -16.02 9.61
C GLU A 149 -0.45 -14.90 8.75
N GLU A 150 0.50 -15.24 7.89
CA GLU A 150 1.12 -14.26 6.99
C GLU A 150 0.12 -13.67 6.02
N VAL A 151 -0.62 -14.53 5.34
CA VAL A 151 -1.63 -14.13 4.35
C VAL A 151 -2.68 -13.22 5.02
N CYS A 152 -3.15 -13.59 6.22
CA CYS A 152 -4.08 -12.78 7.00
C CYS A 152 -3.47 -11.42 7.37
N SER A 153 -2.19 -11.39 7.79
CA SER A 153 -1.54 -10.13 8.15
C SER A 153 -1.32 -9.21 6.95
N ILE A 154 -0.97 -9.74 5.77
CA ILE A 154 -0.86 -8.95 4.53
C ILE A 154 -2.24 -8.39 4.13
N ALA A 155 -3.30 -9.17 4.28
CA ALA A 155 -4.67 -8.72 3.99
C ALA A 155 -5.08 -7.55 4.90
N LYS A 156 -4.75 -7.62 6.19
CA LYS A 156 -4.98 -6.53 7.15
C LYS A 156 -4.20 -5.27 6.78
N ASP A 157 -2.89 -5.41 6.52
CA ASP A 157 -2.03 -4.30 6.10
C ASP A 157 -2.56 -3.62 4.81
N SER A 158 -3.08 -4.42 3.88
CA SER A 158 -3.69 -3.93 2.63
C SER A 158 -4.98 -3.15 2.89
N GLN A 159 -5.84 -3.62 3.80
CA GLN A 159 -7.06 -2.92 4.19
C GLN A 159 -6.74 -1.58 4.88
N ASP A 160 -5.74 -1.57 5.77
CA ASP A 160 -5.30 -0.36 6.46
C ASP A 160 -4.80 0.69 5.46
N LEU A 161 -3.95 0.31 4.50
CA LEU A 161 -3.50 1.23 3.45
C LEU A 161 -4.64 1.69 2.54
N ALA A 162 -5.57 0.81 2.17
CA ALA A 162 -6.72 1.19 1.35
C ALA A 162 -7.58 2.24 2.05
N LYS A 163 -7.77 2.11 3.38
CA LYS A 163 -8.46 3.10 4.19
C LYS A 163 -7.70 4.43 4.23
N LEU A 164 -6.39 4.42 4.46
CA LEU A 164 -5.58 5.64 4.43
C LEU A 164 -5.67 6.37 3.09
N ILE A 165 -5.64 5.63 1.97
CA ILE A 165 -5.80 6.20 0.63
C ILE A 165 -7.16 6.90 0.51
N GLN A 166 -8.22 6.26 0.99
CA GLN A 166 -9.57 6.84 0.98
C GLN A 166 -9.64 8.12 1.84
N ASP A 167 -9.06 8.08 3.05
CA ASP A 167 -9.04 9.22 3.96
C ASP A 167 -8.26 10.41 3.38
N MET A 168 -7.14 10.16 2.68
CA MET A 168 -6.35 11.21 2.03
C MET A 168 -7.00 11.73 0.74
N GLN A 169 -7.75 10.90 0.02
CA GLN A 169 -8.40 11.26 -1.25
C GLN A 169 -9.40 12.41 -1.09
N GLU A 170 -9.99 12.59 0.10
CA GLU A 170 -10.90 13.69 0.40
C GLU A 170 -10.24 15.08 0.24
N PHE A 171 -8.93 15.15 0.42
CA PHE A 171 -8.17 16.40 0.40
C PHE A 171 -7.49 16.68 -0.93
N LEU A 172 -7.48 15.73 -1.87
CA LEU A 172 -6.78 15.84 -3.15
C LEU A 172 -7.76 16.19 -4.26
N PRO A 173 -7.36 17.02 -5.25
CA PRO A 173 -8.21 17.33 -6.38
C PRO A 173 -8.56 16.04 -7.13
N GLN A 174 -9.85 15.84 -7.38
CA GLN A 174 -10.31 14.77 -8.25
C GLN A 174 -9.76 15.07 -9.65
N GLN A 175 -8.91 14.20 -10.19
CA GLN A 175 -8.55 14.30 -11.59
C GLN A 175 -9.82 14.12 -12.42
N ASP A 176 -10.25 15.18 -13.11
CA ASP A 176 -11.32 15.10 -14.07
C ASP A 176 -10.91 14.10 -15.16
N THR A 177 -11.58 12.95 -15.20
CA THR A 177 -11.41 11.91 -16.23
C THR A 177 -11.58 12.46 -17.66
N ALA A 178 -12.19 13.65 -17.79
CA ALA A 178 -12.32 14.39 -19.04
C ALA A 178 -11.01 15.00 -19.56
N ALA A 179 -10.04 15.30 -18.69
CA ALA A 179 -8.74 15.87 -19.08
C ALA A 179 -7.80 14.83 -19.72
N GLU A 180 -8.05 13.53 -19.47
CA GLU A 180 -7.36 12.40 -20.12
C GLU A 180 -8.00 11.98 -21.46
N LYS A 181 -8.91 12.79 -22.03
CA LYS A 181 -9.28 12.60 -23.43
C LYS A 181 -8.08 12.96 -24.28
N ASN A 182 -7.32 11.95 -24.66
CA ASN A 182 -6.34 12.03 -25.74
C ASN A 182 -7.10 12.47 -27.00
N ALA A 183 -7.19 13.78 -27.25
CA ALA A 183 -7.80 14.33 -28.47
C ALA A 183 -7.11 13.77 -29.73
N ALA A 184 -5.86 13.30 -29.60
CA ALA A 184 -5.11 12.59 -30.63
C ALA A 184 -5.61 11.16 -30.94
N LEU A 185 -6.46 10.57 -30.10
CA LEU A 185 -7.06 9.23 -30.30
C LEU A 185 -8.54 9.30 -30.71
N GLU A 186 -9.13 10.50 -30.82
CA GLU A 186 -10.44 10.64 -31.44
C GLU A 186 -10.29 10.38 -32.94
N PRO A 187 -10.88 9.31 -33.50
CA PRO A 187 -10.81 9.06 -34.93
C PRO A 187 -11.69 10.11 -35.62
N GLU A 188 -11.05 11.12 -36.20
CA GLU A 188 -11.69 11.95 -37.20
C GLU A 188 -12.14 11.02 -38.35
N ASN A 189 -13.46 10.85 -38.50
CA ASN A 189 -14.11 10.10 -39.57
C ASN A 189 -13.87 8.58 -39.63
N SER A 190 -14.66 7.81 -38.87
CA SER A 190 -15.01 6.44 -39.29
C SER A 190 -16.52 6.21 -39.29
N LYS A 191 -17.14 6.58 -40.42
CA LYS A 191 -18.45 6.14 -40.90
C LYS A 191 -18.46 4.62 -41.15
N TRP A 192 -18.35 3.78 -40.13
CA TRP A 192 -18.60 2.35 -40.29
C TRP A 192 -19.38 1.79 -39.11
N LYS A 193 -20.69 1.71 -39.31
CA LYS A 193 -21.61 0.92 -38.49
C LYS A 193 -21.07 -0.51 -38.37
N ARG A 194 -20.79 -0.98 -37.16
CA ARG A 194 -20.91 -2.41 -36.85
C ARG A 194 -22.01 -2.65 -35.83
N LYS A 195 -23.08 -3.20 -36.39
CA LYS A 195 -24.30 -3.69 -35.78
C LYS A 195 -24.00 -4.95 -34.97
N GLY A 196 -24.18 -4.85 -33.65
CA GLY A 196 -24.78 -5.88 -32.80
C GLY A 196 -23.92 -7.05 -32.32
N ARG A 197 -23.63 -7.05 -31.00
CA ARG A 197 -24.01 -8.15 -30.10
C ARG A 197 -24.13 -7.66 -28.64
N ARG A 198 -25.40 -7.55 -28.22
CA ARG A 198 -26.02 -7.79 -26.89
C ARG A 198 -25.43 -7.16 -25.62
N ASN A 199 -26.29 -6.35 -24.99
CA ASN A 199 -26.30 -5.81 -23.63
C ASN A 199 -25.98 -6.86 -22.54
N SER A 200 -25.20 -6.49 -21.52
CA SER A 200 -25.76 -6.20 -20.17
C SER A 200 -24.68 -5.78 -19.14
N ILE A 201 -24.72 -4.49 -18.73
CA ILE A 201 -24.68 -3.91 -17.36
C ILE A 201 -23.75 -4.63 -16.34
N TYR A 202 -22.66 -4.07 -15.79
CA TYR A 202 -22.39 -2.81 -15.07
C TYR A 202 -20.89 -2.44 -15.29
N THR A 203 -20.51 -1.27 -15.82
CA THR A 203 -20.27 0.03 -15.14
C THR A 203 -19.37 0.00 -13.90
N ASN A 204 -18.24 0.71 -13.98
CA ASN A 204 -17.36 1.20 -12.91
C ASN A 204 -16.31 0.25 -12.29
N VAL A 205 -15.19 0.03 -13.00
CA VAL A 205 -13.85 -0.05 -12.40
C VAL A 205 -12.83 0.54 -13.39
N SER A 206 -12.84 1.85 -13.56
CA SER A 206 -11.81 2.57 -14.32
C SER A 206 -11.10 3.53 -13.38
N SER A 207 -10.13 2.98 -12.64
CA SER A 207 -8.93 3.71 -12.18
C SER A 207 -7.90 2.68 -11.73
N CYS A 208 -7.20 2.10 -12.71
CA CYS A 208 -6.01 1.29 -12.48
C CYS A 208 -5.04 1.50 -13.65
N CYS A 209 -4.61 2.75 -13.84
CA CYS A 209 -3.70 3.17 -14.91
C CYS A 209 -2.24 2.75 -14.65
N CYS A 210 -2.01 1.50 -14.22
CA CYS A 210 -0.69 0.85 -14.18
C CYS A 210 -0.76 -0.65 -14.50
N PHE A 211 -1.79 -1.14 -15.20
CA PHE A 211 -1.71 -2.45 -15.85
C PHE A 211 -0.81 -2.34 -17.09
N CYS A 212 0.50 -2.39 -16.89
CA CYS A 212 1.38 -2.91 -17.94
C CYS A 212 0.93 -4.35 -18.22
N ARG A 213 0.18 -4.57 -19.31
CA ARG A 213 -0.08 -5.92 -19.82
C ARG A 213 1.29 -6.57 -20.11
N PRO A 214 1.60 -7.76 -19.58
CA PRO A 214 2.81 -8.45 -20.00
C PRO A 214 2.67 -8.79 -21.48
N THR A 215 3.54 -8.22 -22.31
CA THR A 215 3.70 -8.62 -23.70
C THR A 215 4.65 -9.81 -23.67
N TYR A 216 4.10 -11.02 -23.55
CA TYR A 216 4.88 -12.21 -23.85
C TYR A 216 4.99 -12.29 -25.38
N LEU A 217 6.18 -12.02 -25.90
CA LEU A 217 6.68 -12.64 -27.13
C LEU A 217 7.30 -13.99 -26.75
#